data_AF-A0A2M8NJK4-F1
#
_entry.id   AF-A0A2M8NJK4-F1
#
_cell.length_a   1.000
_cell.length_b   1.000
_cell.length_c   1.000
_cell.angle_alpha   90.00
_cell.angle_beta   90.00
_cell.angle_gamma   90.00
#
_symmetry.space_group_name_H-M   'P 1'
#
loop_
_entity.id
_entity.type
_entity.pdbx_description
1 polymer ?
#
loop_
_entity_poly.entity_id
_entity_poly.type
_entity_poly.pdbx_seq_one_letter_code
_entity_poly.pdbx_strand_id
1 'polypeptide(L)'
;MYILGINAYHGGASACLIQDGRIIAAAEEERFNRVKYWAGFPVQAIRYVLDEAGIQPADLDHIGISRDPKANLLQAALFAFAQRPTLAMVRDRLANTMKVGSLKSEFVRHMGISADVLKADFHNVEHHRAHLASAFFVSPFDQAAVLSVDGAGDFVTTMWAVGKDNQLTVLDEINFPHSLGIFYTAICQWLGYLKYGDEGKIMGLAPYGEPVYLDAMRKLVRLQRDGTFELDLDYFVHHAEGAAMTW
;
A
#
# COMPACT_ATOMS: atom_id res chain seq x y z
N MET A 1 -7.58 -19.46 16.20
CA MET A 1 -8.17 -18.40 15.35
C MET A 1 -7.30 -18.23 14.12
N TYR A 2 -7.89 -18.30 12.92
CA TYR A 2 -7.21 -18.12 11.64
C TYR A 2 -7.58 -16.79 10.98
N ILE A 3 -6.56 -16.00 10.65
CA ILE A 3 -6.69 -14.69 10.02
C ILE A 3 -5.91 -14.69 8.71
N LEU A 4 -6.61 -14.46 7.60
CA LEU A 4 -6.01 -14.29 6.27
C LEU A 4 -5.87 -12.80 5.94
N GLY A 5 -4.63 -12.33 5.81
CA GLY A 5 -4.31 -11.02 5.25
C GLY A 5 -4.08 -11.11 3.73
N ILE A 6 -4.66 -10.17 2.99
CA ILE A 6 -4.59 -10.10 1.52
C ILE A 6 -4.08 -8.72 1.11
N ASN A 7 -3.16 -8.71 0.16
CA ASN A 7 -2.75 -7.53 -0.58
C ASN A 7 -3.13 -7.72 -2.06
N ALA A 8 -3.88 -6.79 -2.65
CA ALA A 8 -4.38 -6.92 -4.02
C ALA A 8 -4.60 -5.55 -4.69
N TYR A 9 -4.70 -5.56 -6.03
CA TYR A 9 -4.99 -4.38 -6.86
C TYR A 9 -3.92 -3.29 -6.89
N HIS A 10 -2.71 -3.64 -6.47
CA HIS A 10 -1.47 -2.88 -6.66
C HIS A 10 -0.30 -3.87 -6.70
N GLY A 11 0.87 -3.42 -7.15
CA GLY A 11 2.03 -4.29 -7.32
C GLY A 11 2.42 -5.01 -6.03
N GLY A 12 2.75 -6.30 -6.13
CA GLY A 12 3.10 -7.11 -4.95
C GLY A 12 1.89 -7.75 -4.28
N ALA A 13 0.86 -8.11 -5.07
CA ALA A 13 -0.27 -8.87 -4.55
C ALA A 13 0.21 -10.15 -3.86
N SER A 14 -0.29 -10.40 -2.66
CA SER A 14 0.25 -11.39 -1.72
C SER A 14 -0.80 -11.83 -0.69
N ALA A 15 -0.50 -12.92 0.00
CA ALA A 15 -1.31 -13.44 1.08
C ALA A 15 -0.44 -13.83 2.28
N CYS A 16 -0.96 -13.65 3.49
CA CYS A 16 -0.34 -14.07 4.74
C CYS A 16 -1.39 -14.71 5.64
N LEU A 17 -1.11 -15.89 6.19
CA LEU A 17 -1.98 -16.56 7.15
C LEU A 17 -1.38 -16.50 8.55
N ILE A 18 -2.19 -16.05 9.51
CA ILE A 18 -1.84 -16.00 10.93
C ILE A 18 -2.76 -16.94 11.70
N GLN A 19 -2.18 -17.73 12.59
CA GLN A 19 -2.89 -18.54 13.57
C GLN A 19 -2.50 -18.13 14.98
N ASP A 20 -3.46 -17.64 15.77
CA ASP A 20 -3.27 -17.31 17.19
C ASP A 20 -2.03 -16.45 17.45
N GLY A 21 -1.83 -15.42 16.62
CA GLY A 21 -0.72 -14.47 16.70
C GLY A 21 0.59 -14.94 16.07
N ARG A 22 0.63 -16.12 15.44
CA ARG A 22 1.81 -16.65 14.76
C ARG A 22 1.61 -16.70 13.25
N ILE A 23 2.58 -16.21 12.50
CA ILE A 23 2.58 -16.35 11.04
C ILE A 23 2.81 -17.82 10.71
N ILE A 24 1.88 -18.41 9.95
CA ILE A 24 2.01 -19.78 9.45
C ILE A 24 2.73 -19.78 8.12
N ALA A 25 2.28 -18.95 7.19
CA ALA A 25 2.87 -18.79 5.87
C ALA A 25 2.56 -17.41 5.28
N ALA A 26 3.45 -16.92 4.42
CA ALA A 26 3.24 -15.71 3.62
C ALA A 26 3.89 -15.88 2.25
N ALA A 27 3.20 -15.46 1.19
CA ALA A 27 3.71 -15.58 -0.17
C ALA A 27 3.19 -14.46 -1.09
N GLU A 28 4.02 -14.10 -2.07
CA GLU A 28 3.67 -13.17 -3.15
C GLU A 28 3.19 -13.95 -4.38
N GLU A 29 2.13 -13.45 -5.03
CA GLU A 29 1.50 -14.11 -6.19
C GLU A 29 2.46 -14.23 -7.38
N GLU A 30 3.36 -13.26 -7.55
CA GLU A 30 4.37 -13.26 -8.62
C GLU A 30 5.31 -14.47 -8.57
N ARG A 31 5.47 -15.09 -7.39
CA ARG A 31 6.29 -16.31 -7.23
C ARG A 31 5.65 -17.48 -7.97
N PHE A 32 4.33 -17.52 -8.06
CA PHE A 32 3.57 -18.60 -8.68
C PHE A 32 3.23 -18.33 -10.15
N ASN A 33 2.62 -17.18 -10.47
CA ASN A 33 2.22 -16.86 -11.84
C ASN A 33 3.39 -16.40 -12.74
N ARG A 34 4.55 -16.11 -12.14
CA ARG A 34 5.78 -15.63 -12.83
C ARG A 34 5.61 -14.29 -13.54
N VAL A 35 4.56 -13.54 -13.21
CA VAL A 35 4.30 -12.17 -13.66
C VAL A 35 4.80 -11.22 -12.59
N LYS A 36 5.94 -10.58 -12.86
CA LYS A 36 6.58 -9.62 -11.95
C LYS A 36 5.60 -8.49 -11.62
N TYR A 37 5.56 -8.12 -10.34
CA TYR A 37 4.68 -7.12 -9.75
C TYR A 37 3.20 -7.35 -10.05
N TRP A 38 2.77 -8.60 -10.01
CA TRP A 38 1.35 -8.93 -10.20
C TRP A 38 0.47 -8.04 -9.32
N ALA A 39 -0.40 -7.29 -9.99
CA ALA A 39 -1.30 -6.32 -9.36
C ALA A 39 -2.76 -6.80 -9.33
N GLY A 40 -3.01 -8.09 -9.60
CA GLY A 40 -4.35 -8.67 -9.54
C GLY A 40 -4.68 -9.24 -8.15
N PHE A 41 -5.64 -10.16 -8.12
CA PHE A 41 -6.00 -10.89 -6.90
C PHE A 41 -5.02 -12.06 -6.67
N PRO A 42 -4.55 -12.33 -5.43
CA PRO A 42 -3.49 -13.30 -5.16
C PRO A 42 -4.03 -14.73 -4.92
N VAL A 43 -4.63 -15.33 -5.95
CA VAL A 43 -5.31 -16.64 -5.83
C VAL A 43 -4.35 -17.76 -5.43
N GLN A 44 -3.17 -17.84 -6.05
CA GLN A 44 -2.23 -18.92 -5.77
C GLN A 44 -1.53 -18.75 -4.42
N ALA A 45 -1.22 -17.53 -4.03
CA ALA A 45 -0.69 -17.25 -2.70
C ALA A 45 -1.70 -17.58 -1.60
N ILE A 46 -2.99 -17.27 -1.79
CA ILE A 46 -4.05 -17.66 -0.84
C ILE A 46 -4.13 -19.18 -0.73
N ARG A 47 -4.17 -19.91 -1.86
CA ARG A 47 -4.19 -21.38 -1.84
C ARG A 47 -2.98 -21.94 -1.11
N TYR A 48 -1.79 -21.44 -1.42
CA TYR A 48 -0.56 -21.86 -0.78
C TYR A 48 -0.60 -21.70 0.75
N VAL A 49 -0.99 -20.53 1.27
CA VAL A 49 -0.99 -20.33 2.73
C VAL A 49 -2.06 -21.16 3.45
N LEU A 50 -3.19 -21.47 2.78
CA LEU A 50 -4.21 -22.37 3.33
C LEU A 50 -3.72 -23.83 3.32
N ASP A 51 -3.06 -24.26 2.24
CA ASP A 51 -2.49 -25.60 2.09
C ASP A 51 -1.39 -25.84 3.14
N GLU A 52 -0.50 -24.87 3.40
CA GLU A 52 0.53 -24.94 4.45
C GLU A 52 -0.06 -25.14 5.85
N ALA A 53 -1.26 -24.59 6.11
CA ALA A 53 -1.98 -24.79 7.37
C ALA A 53 -2.89 -26.03 7.37
N GLY A 54 -3.10 -26.68 6.22
CA GLY A 54 -4.01 -27.80 6.08
C GLY A 54 -5.49 -27.45 6.33
N ILE A 55 -5.89 -26.20 6.08
CA ILE A 55 -7.25 -25.70 6.32
C ILE A 55 -7.98 -25.34 5.03
N GLN A 56 -9.30 -25.24 5.10
CA GLN A 56 -10.16 -24.77 4.02
C GLN A 56 -10.57 -23.31 4.23
N PRO A 57 -11.04 -22.60 3.19
CA PRO A 57 -11.58 -21.24 3.35
C PRO A 57 -12.71 -21.12 4.39
N ALA A 58 -13.44 -22.21 4.65
CA ALA A 58 -14.51 -22.28 5.64
C ALA A 58 -14.01 -22.18 7.10
N ASP A 59 -12.73 -22.46 7.33
CA ASP A 59 -12.08 -22.46 8.64
C ASP A 59 -11.49 -21.10 9.01
N LEU A 60 -11.53 -20.13 8.09
CA LEU A 60 -11.08 -18.76 8.34
C LEU A 60 -12.07 -18.02 9.24
N ASP A 61 -11.56 -17.38 10.29
CA ASP A 61 -12.35 -16.53 11.19
C ASP A 61 -12.39 -15.08 10.67
N HIS A 62 -11.28 -14.61 10.09
CA HIS A 62 -11.16 -13.24 9.58
C HIS A 62 -10.40 -13.19 8.24
N ILE A 63 -10.84 -12.27 7.37
CA ILE A 63 -10.16 -11.94 6.12
C ILE A 63 -9.96 -10.43 6.05
N GLY A 64 -8.72 -9.96 6.02
CA GLY A 64 -8.36 -8.55 5.91
C GLY A 64 -7.76 -8.21 4.55
N ILE A 65 -8.09 -7.04 4.01
CA ILE A 65 -7.37 -6.44 2.87
C ILE A 65 -6.70 -5.13 3.28
N SER A 66 -5.45 -4.91 2.85
CA SER A 66 -4.63 -3.71 3.09
C SER A 66 -5.05 -2.50 2.25
N ARG A 67 -6.36 -2.21 2.25
CA ARG A 67 -6.98 -1.07 1.59
C ARG A 67 -8.28 -0.70 2.29
N ASP A 68 -8.44 0.56 2.66
CA ASP A 68 -9.70 1.12 3.15
C ASP A 68 -10.20 2.27 2.25
N PRO A 69 -11.21 2.04 1.40
CA PRO A 69 -11.80 3.07 0.55
C PRO A 69 -12.40 4.28 1.31
N LYS A 70 -12.64 4.16 2.62
CA LYS A 70 -13.19 5.22 3.46
C LYS A 70 -12.12 6.05 4.16
N ALA A 71 -10.88 5.55 4.26
CA ALA A 71 -9.79 6.27 4.86
C ALA A 71 -9.48 7.56 4.06
N ASN A 72 -9.23 8.65 4.79
CA ASN A 72 -8.87 9.96 4.24
C ASN A 72 -9.74 10.49 3.10
N LEU A 73 -11.02 10.10 3.08
CA LEU A 73 -11.97 10.47 2.03
C LEU A 73 -12.20 11.99 1.96
N LEU A 74 -12.20 12.68 3.12
CA LEU A 74 -12.36 14.13 3.17
C LEU A 74 -11.16 14.84 2.52
N GLN A 75 -9.94 14.43 2.87
CA GLN A 75 -8.69 14.96 2.33
C GLN A 75 -8.62 14.71 0.82
N ALA A 76 -8.95 13.49 0.38
CA ALA A 76 -9.02 13.14 -1.03
C ALA A 76 -10.07 13.97 -1.79
N ALA A 77 -11.21 14.28 -1.18
CA ALA A 77 -12.25 15.12 -1.77
C ALA A 77 -11.83 16.59 -1.86
N LEU A 78 -11.23 17.14 -0.80
CA LEU A 78 -10.69 18.51 -0.77
C LEU A 78 -9.60 18.70 -1.83
N PHE A 79 -8.67 17.75 -1.92
CA PHE A 79 -7.63 17.75 -2.95
C PHE A 79 -8.23 17.69 -4.36
N ALA A 80 -9.17 16.78 -4.61
CA ALA A 80 -9.84 16.67 -5.90
C ALA A 80 -10.56 17.97 -6.28
N PHE A 81 -11.21 18.64 -5.31
CA PHE A 81 -11.88 19.93 -5.54
C PHE A 81 -10.88 21.05 -5.87
N ALA A 82 -9.76 21.11 -5.16
CA ALA A 82 -8.69 22.08 -5.42
C ALA A 82 -8.10 21.95 -6.83
N GLN A 83 -8.03 20.72 -7.36
CA GLN A 83 -7.60 20.43 -8.73
C GLN A 83 -8.62 20.79 -9.83
N ARG A 84 -9.79 21.37 -9.48
CA ARG A 84 -10.85 21.78 -10.41
C ARG A 84 -11.26 20.66 -11.37
N PRO A 85 -11.85 19.57 -10.85
CA PRO A 85 -12.07 18.36 -11.62
C PRO A 85 -13.09 18.62 -12.73
N THR A 86 -12.88 18.00 -13.89
CA THR A 86 -13.86 18.08 -14.98
C THR A 86 -15.10 17.22 -14.67
N LEU A 87 -16.26 17.61 -15.21
CA LEU A 87 -17.51 16.84 -15.09
C LEU A 87 -17.37 15.39 -15.58
N ALA A 88 -16.51 15.14 -16.58
CA ALA A 88 -16.22 13.81 -17.09
C ALA A 88 -15.52 12.94 -16.03
N MET A 89 -14.51 13.46 -15.34
CA MET A 89 -13.78 12.74 -14.29
C MET A 89 -14.69 12.35 -13.11
N VAL A 90 -15.60 13.24 -12.72
CA VAL A 90 -16.57 12.97 -11.65
C VAL A 90 -17.51 11.83 -12.04
N ARG A 91 -18.02 11.85 -13.27
CA ARG A 91 -18.89 10.79 -13.81
C ARG A 91 -18.18 9.44 -13.87
N ASP A 92 -16.95 9.41 -14.36
CA ASP A 92 -16.19 8.17 -14.53
C ASP A 92 -15.83 7.56 -13.16
N ARG A 93 -15.58 8.40 -12.14
CA ARG A 93 -15.34 7.96 -10.76
C ARG A 93 -16.59 7.35 -10.11
N LEU A 94 -17.76 7.96 -10.33
CA LEU A 94 -19.06 7.42 -9.90
C LEU A 94 -19.37 6.07 -10.57
N ALA A 95 -19.14 5.97 -11.88
CA ALA A 95 -19.36 4.73 -12.63
C ALA A 95 -18.43 3.59 -12.17
N ASN A 96 -17.17 3.89 -11.82
CA ASN A 96 -16.24 2.90 -11.29
C ASN A 96 -16.60 2.46 -9.87
N THR A 97 -17.07 3.37 -9.01
CA THR A 97 -17.50 3.04 -7.64
C THR A 97 -18.64 2.03 -7.64
N MET A 98 -19.56 2.09 -8.60
CA MET A 98 -20.65 1.12 -8.75
C MET A 98 -20.21 -0.26 -9.27
N LYS A 99 -18.99 -0.39 -9.81
CA LYS A 99 -18.45 -1.65 -10.35
C LYS A 99 -17.56 -2.41 -9.36
N VAL A 100 -17.11 -1.76 -8.29
CA VAL A 100 -16.25 -2.39 -7.29
C VAL A 100 -17.13 -3.30 -6.42
N GLY A 101 -16.89 -4.62 -6.52
CA GLY A 101 -17.55 -5.60 -5.66
C GLY A 101 -17.13 -5.44 -4.20
N SER A 102 -17.89 -6.03 -3.27
CA SER A 102 -17.41 -6.14 -1.90
C SER A 102 -16.21 -7.10 -1.86
N LEU A 103 -15.30 -6.91 -0.90
CA LEU A 103 -14.17 -7.83 -0.69
C LEU A 103 -14.65 -9.30 -0.62
N LYS A 104 -15.80 -9.53 0.02
CA LYS A 104 -16.44 -10.84 0.09
C LYS A 104 -16.82 -11.39 -1.29
N SER A 105 -17.49 -10.60 -2.14
CA SER A 105 -17.90 -11.08 -3.46
C SER A 105 -16.71 -11.34 -4.37
N GLU A 106 -15.66 -10.53 -4.28
CA GLU A 106 -14.42 -10.76 -5.02
C GLU A 106 -13.70 -12.02 -4.54
N PHE A 107 -13.56 -12.20 -3.23
CA PHE A 107 -12.95 -13.40 -2.65
C PHE A 107 -13.69 -14.67 -3.08
N VAL A 108 -15.02 -14.70 -2.92
CA VAL A 108 -15.87 -15.84 -3.31
C VAL A 108 -15.71 -16.16 -4.80
N ARG A 109 -15.74 -15.13 -5.66
CA ARG A 109 -15.56 -15.28 -7.11
C ARG A 109 -14.18 -15.84 -7.47
N HIS A 110 -13.11 -15.28 -6.90
CA HIS A 110 -11.74 -15.68 -7.22
C HIS A 110 -11.37 -17.06 -6.66
N MET A 111 -11.93 -17.41 -5.50
CA MET A 111 -11.71 -18.72 -4.89
C MET A 111 -12.63 -19.81 -5.44
N GLY A 112 -13.71 -19.44 -6.15
CA GLY A 112 -14.64 -20.40 -6.75
C GLY A 112 -15.46 -21.16 -5.70
N ILE A 113 -15.76 -20.52 -4.56
CA ILE A 113 -16.49 -21.12 -3.44
C ILE A 113 -17.91 -20.53 -3.33
N SER A 114 -18.80 -21.17 -2.57
CA SER A 114 -20.09 -20.56 -2.24
C SER A 114 -19.95 -19.56 -1.09
N ALA A 115 -20.64 -18.44 -1.18
CA ALA A 115 -20.68 -17.43 -0.12
C ALA A 115 -21.26 -17.97 1.21
N ASP A 116 -22.12 -19.00 1.15
CA ASP A 116 -22.78 -19.60 2.32
C ASP A 116 -21.84 -20.45 3.17
N VAL A 117 -20.73 -20.90 2.58
CA VAL A 117 -19.72 -21.71 3.28
C VAL A 117 -18.78 -20.84 4.11
N LEU A 118 -18.69 -19.55 3.78
CA LEU A 118 -17.72 -18.66 4.37
C LEU A 118 -18.31 -17.92 5.59
N LYS A 119 -17.75 -18.24 6.76
CA LYS A 119 -18.12 -17.66 8.05
C LYS A 119 -17.24 -16.48 8.46
N ALA A 120 -16.14 -16.25 7.74
CA ALA A 120 -15.17 -15.22 8.08
C ALA A 120 -15.76 -13.81 8.05
N ASP A 121 -15.37 -12.98 9.01
CA ASP A 121 -15.59 -11.54 8.97
C ASP A 121 -14.57 -10.87 8.05
N PHE A 122 -15.02 -9.87 7.29
CA PHE A 122 -14.18 -9.14 6.34
C PHE A 122 -13.81 -7.76 6.87
N HIS A 123 -12.53 -7.42 6.72
CA HIS A 123 -11.95 -6.19 7.25
C HIS A 123 -11.23 -5.42 6.15
N ASN A 124 -11.58 -4.15 6.01
CA ASN A 124 -10.76 -3.18 5.30
C ASN A 124 -9.80 -2.56 6.31
N VAL A 125 -8.51 -2.71 6.07
CA VAL A 125 -7.44 -2.16 6.91
C VAL A 125 -6.73 -1.11 6.09
N GLU A 126 -6.64 0.10 6.61
CA GLU A 126 -5.92 1.19 5.97
C GLU A 126 -4.47 0.79 5.64
N HIS A 127 -4.03 1.12 4.43
CA HIS A 127 -2.78 0.68 3.83
C HIS A 127 -1.54 0.96 4.70
N HIS A 128 -1.35 2.20 5.13
CA HIS A 128 -0.20 2.57 5.95
C HIS A 128 -0.28 1.97 7.35
N ARG A 129 -1.48 1.80 7.93
CA ARG A 129 -1.64 1.07 9.19
C ARG A 129 -1.21 -0.40 9.05
N ALA A 130 -1.50 -1.03 7.91
CA ALA A 130 -1.01 -2.37 7.61
C ALA A 130 0.52 -2.41 7.49
N HIS A 131 1.16 -1.40 6.89
CA HIS A 131 2.62 -1.26 6.88
C HIS A 131 3.22 -1.10 8.29
N LEU A 132 2.64 -0.23 9.13
CA LEU A 132 3.12 -0.07 10.50
C LEU A 132 2.98 -1.36 11.30
N ALA A 133 1.85 -2.07 11.15
CA ALA A 133 1.59 -3.34 11.82
C ALA A 133 2.54 -4.45 11.39
N SER A 134 2.85 -4.55 10.10
CA SER A 134 3.77 -5.57 9.56
C SER A 134 5.22 -5.37 10.01
N ALA A 135 5.59 -4.14 10.43
CA ALA A 135 6.88 -3.86 11.03
C ALA A 135 6.86 -4.05 12.56
N PHE A 136 5.90 -3.45 13.27
CA PHE A 136 5.90 -3.41 14.72
C PHE A 136 5.62 -4.77 15.36
N PHE A 137 4.57 -5.48 14.94
CA PHE A 137 4.13 -6.71 15.60
C PHE A 137 5.04 -7.93 15.37
N VAL A 138 5.98 -7.83 14.43
CA VAL A 138 7.03 -8.84 14.20
C VAL A 138 8.40 -8.41 14.73
N SER A 139 8.49 -7.18 15.27
CA SER A 139 9.71 -6.66 15.86
C SER A 139 9.92 -7.22 17.29
N PRO A 140 11.15 -7.22 17.82
CA PRO A 140 11.42 -7.66 19.18
C PRO A 140 11.11 -6.61 20.25
N PHE A 141 10.47 -5.49 19.89
CA PHE A 141 10.28 -4.35 20.79
C PHE A 141 8.85 -4.29 21.33
N ASP A 142 8.72 -4.21 22.66
CA ASP A 142 7.43 -3.99 23.32
C ASP A 142 6.90 -2.56 23.11
N GLN A 143 7.78 -1.61 22.82
CA GLN A 143 7.44 -0.22 22.50
C GLN A 143 8.43 0.37 21.49
N ALA A 144 7.93 1.01 20.44
CA ALA A 144 8.75 1.64 19.40
C ALA A 144 8.06 2.83 18.74
N ALA A 145 8.86 3.77 18.23
CA ALA A 145 8.40 4.67 17.18
C ALA A 145 8.37 3.88 15.87
N VAL A 146 7.26 3.98 15.14
CA VAL A 146 7.03 3.22 13.90
C VAL A 146 6.78 4.23 12.78
N LEU A 147 7.45 4.04 11.65
CA LEU A 147 7.37 4.94 10.50
C LEU A 147 7.15 4.11 9.24
N SER A 148 6.16 4.52 8.45
CA SER A 148 5.92 4.02 7.10
C SER A 148 6.17 5.17 6.12
N VAL A 149 7.00 4.94 5.11
CA VAL A 149 7.26 5.86 4.00
C VAL A 149 7.03 5.05 2.71
N ASP A 150 6.10 5.49 1.88
CA ASP A 150 5.70 4.78 0.66
C ASP A 150 5.40 5.76 -0.49
N GLY A 151 5.09 5.23 -1.67
CA GLY A 151 4.57 5.98 -2.80
C GLY A 151 3.24 6.66 -2.45
N ALA A 152 2.17 5.87 -2.31
CA ALA A 152 0.88 6.32 -1.78
C ALA A 152 -0.07 5.12 -1.56
N GLY A 153 -0.82 5.14 -0.47
CA GLY A 153 -1.94 4.22 -0.21
C GLY A 153 -3.02 4.89 0.64
N ASP A 154 -4.28 4.71 0.27
CA ASP A 154 -5.43 5.31 0.95
C ASP A 154 -5.28 6.84 1.22
N PHE A 155 -4.72 7.55 0.22
CA PHE A 155 -4.41 8.99 0.25
C PHE A 155 -3.31 9.43 1.24
N VAL A 156 -2.62 8.49 1.87
CA VAL A 156 -1.44 8.70 2.72
C VAL A 156 -0.19 8.31 1.93
N THR A 157 0.94 8.93 2.25
CA THR A 157 2.26 8.65 1.65
C THR A 157 3.31 8.39 2.73
N THR A 158 3.10 8.92 3.93
CA THR A 158 3.95 8.70 5.10
C THR A 158 3.09 8.73 6.35
N MET A 159 3.32 7.81 7.28
CA MET A 159 2.59 7.73 8.55
C MET A 159 3.55 7.37 9.67
N TRP A 160 3.40 8.00 10.83
CA TRP A 160 4.13 7.60 12.03
C TRP A 160 3.22 7.40 13.24
N ALA A 161 3.64 6.46 14.08
CA ALA A 161 2.89 6.01 15.23
C ALA A 161 3.81 5.65 16.39
N VAL A 162 3.21 5.55 17.58
CA VAL A 162 3.79 4.81 18.69
C VAL A 162 3.18 3.42 18.69
N GLY A 163 4.02 2.40 18.52
CA GLY A 163 3.68 1.03 18.83
C GLY A 163 3.95 0.75 20.30
N LYS A 164 2.98 0.16 20.99
CA LYS A 164 3.15 -0.32 22.37
C LYS A 164 2.28 -1.55 22.61
N ASP A 165 2.89 -2.60 23.13
CA ASP A 165 2.24 -3.89 23.39
C ASP A 165 1.54 -4.40 22.12
N ASN A 166 0.20 -4.45 22.12
CA ASN A 166 -0.62 -4.89 20.99
C ASN A 166 -1.34 -3.73 20.27
N GLN A 167 -0.88 -2.49 20.45
CA GLN A 167 -1.53 -1.29 19.92
C GLN A 167 -0.60 -0.45 19.06
N LEU A 168 -1.21 0.20 18.06
CA LEU A 168 -0.60 1.25 17.25
C LEU A 168 -1.42 2.53 17.42
N THR A 169 -0.82 3.55 18.01
CA THR A 169 -1.40 4.90 18.11
C THR A 169 -0.77 5.78 17.04
N VAL A 170 -1.49 6.00 15.95
CA VAL A 170 -1.09 6.94 14.89
C VAL A 170 -1.01 8.34 15.49
N LEU A 171 0.13 9.00 15.29
CA LEU A 171 0.35 10.36 15.77
C LEU A 171 -0.02 11.37 14.69
N ASP A 172 0.44 11.14 13.47
CA ASP A 172 0.20 12.01 12.32
C ASP A 172 0.59 11.31 11.01
N GLU A 173 0.30 11.95 9.89
CA GLU A 173 0.52 11.46 8.55
C GLU A 173 0.79 12.59 7.54
N ILE A 174 1.38 12.25 6.40
CA ILE A 174 1.50 13.13 5.24
C ILE A 174 0.63 12.55 4.14
N ASN A 175 -0.29 13.38 3.63
CA ASN A 175 -1.18 12.99 2.56
C ASN A 175 -0.56 13.24 1.18
N PHE A 176 -1.10 12.55 0.19
CA PHE A 176 -0.87 12.86 -1.22
C PHE A 176 -1.22 14.34 -1.50
N PRO A 177 -0.41 15.11 -2.26
CA PRO A 177 0.59 14.66 -3.24
C PRO A 177 2.04 14.65 -2.75
N HIS A 178 2.32 14.93 -1.48
CA HIS A 178 3.71 14.99 -1.00
C HIS A 178 4.18 13.59 -0.62
N SER A 179 5.13 13.02 -1.38
CA SER A 179 5.59 11.64 -1.19
C SER A 179 7.09 11.51 -1.46
N LEU A 180 7.84 10.98 -0.50
CA LEU A 180 9.25 10.64 -0.72
C LEU A 180 9.42 9.46 -1.66
N GLY A 181 8.47 8.51 -1.66
CA GLY A 181 8.45 7.39 -2.61
C GLY A 181 8.33 7.90 -4.05
N ILE A 182 7.34 8.75 -4.33
CA ILE A 182 7.15 9.33 -5.66
C ILE A 182 8.31 10.25 -6.04
N PHE A 183 8.85 11.04 -5.10
CA PHE A 183 10.06 11.82 -5.34
C PHE A 183 11.21 10.94 -5.82
N TYR A 184 11.49 9.84 -5.12
CA TYR A 184 12.56 8.93 -5.48
C TYR A 184 12.31 8.25 -6.83
N THR A 185 11.08 7.79 -7.08
CA THR A 185 10.67 7.25 -8.39
C THR A 185 10.86 8.27 -9.50
N ALA A 186 10.48 9.54 -9.32
CA ALA A 186 10.66 10.58 -10.33
C ALA A 186 12.14 10.82 -10.67
N ILE A 187 13.03 10.81 -9.67
CA ILE A 187 14.48 10.88 -9.90
C ILE A 187 14.97 9.64 -10.67
N CYS A 188 14.50 8.44 -10.32
CA CYS A 188 14.86 7.22 -11.03
C CYS A 188 14.46 7.29 -12.51
N GLN A 189 13.22 7.72 -12.78
CA GLN A 189 12.70 7.89 -14.13
C GLN A 189 13.49 8.94 -14.92
N TRP A 190 13.82 10.06 -14.29
CA TRP A 190 14.66 11.10 -14.89
C TRP A 190 16.04 10.58 -15.32
N LEU A 191 16.61 9.65 -14.54
CA LEU A 191 17.89 8.99 -14.84
C LEU A 191 17.76 7.85 -15.86
N GLY A 192 16.57 7.62 -16.44
CA GLY A 192 16.32 6.60 -17.45
C GLY A 192 15.85 5.25 -16.91
N TYR A 193 15.55 5.15 -15.61
CA TYR A 193 15.04 3.93 -14.97
C TYR A 193 13.51 4.00 -14.87
N LEU A 194 12.85 3.57 -15.93
CA LEU A 194 11.41 3.79 -16.13
C LEU A 194 10.51 2.72 -15.49
N LYS A 195 11.09 1.60 -15.06
CA LYS A 195 10.31 0.45 -14.58
C LYS A 195 10.09 0.50 -13.08
N TYR A 196 8.95 0.01 -12.64
CA TYR A 196 8.64 -0.16 -11.23
C TYR A 196 9.67 -1.07 -10.53
N GLY A 197 10.13 -0.65 -9.36
CA GLY A 197 11.17 -1.32 -8.58
C GLY A 197 12.59 -1.22 -9.15
N ASP A 198 12.82 -0.40 -10.19
CA ASP A 198 14.19 -0.03 -10.57
C ASP A 198 14.83 0.93 -9.55
N GLU A 199 14.07 1.48 -8.60
CA GLU A 199 14.53 2.28 -7.47
C GLU A 199 15.68 1.61 -6.72
N GLY A 200 15.63 0.28 -6.57
CA GLY A 200 16.71 -0.49 -5.94
C GLY A 200 18.03 -0.45 -6.72
N LYS A 201 18.00 -0.25 -8.05
CA LYS A 201 19.21 -0.11 -8.87
C LYS A 201 19.86 1.25 -8.63
N ILE A 202 19.06 2.32 -8.57
CA ILE A 202 19.57 3.66 -8.26
C ILE A 202 20.13 3.70 -6.84
N MET A 203 19.47 3.07 -5.87
CA MET A 203 20.02 2.89 -4.53
C MET A 203 21.36 2.16 -4.55
N GLY A 204 21.50 1.10 -5.37
CA GLY A 204 22.76 0.39 -5.55
C GLY A 204 23.88 1.23 -6.19
N LEU A 205 23.53 2.26 -6.98
CA LEU A 205 24.48 3.21 -7.55
C LEU A 205 24.85 4.35 -6.59
N ALA A 206 23.98 4.68 -5.64
CA ALA A 206 24.19 5.78 -4.69
C ALA A 206 25.55 5.80 -3.96
N PRO A 207 26.11 4.67 -3.45
CA PRO A 207 27.40 4.70 -2.74
C PRO A 207 28.62 5.01 -3.63
N TYR A 208 28.46 5.07 -4.95
CA TYR A 208 29.53 5.42 -5.89
C TYR A 208 29.53 6.91 -6.28
N GLY A 209 28.53 7.68 -5.82
CA GLY A 209 28.36 9.09 -6.16
C GLY A 209 28.83 10.04 -5.07
N GLU A 210 28.93 11.32 -5.44
CA GLU A 210 29.13 12.44 -4.51
C GLU A 210 27.84 13.29 -4.47
N PRO A 211 27.44 13.85 -3.31
CA PRO A 211 26.18 14.57 -3.14
C PRO A 211 26.20 15.99 -3.72
N VAL A 212 26.71 16.16 -4.94
CA VAL A 212 26.90 17.48 -5.61
C VAL A 212 25.58 18.21 -5.91
N TYR A 213 24.44 17.51 -5.90
CA TYR A 213 23.11 18.07 -6.11
C TYR A 213 22.28 18.22 -4.82
N LEU A 214 22.87 18.05 -3.64
CA LEU A 214 22.14 18.08 -2.37
C LEU A 214 21.33 19.36 -2.18
N ASP A 215 21.88 20.53 -2.54
CA ASP A 215 21.17 21.80 -2.42
C ASP A 215 20.02 21.94 -3.43
N ALA A 216 20.09 21.25 -4.58
CA ALA A 216 18.95 21.17 -5.50
C ALA A 216 17.87 20.25 -4.91
N MET A 217 18.25 19.09 -4.34
CA MET A 217 17.30 18.18 -3.71
C MET A 217 16.56 18.82 -2.53
N ARG A 218 17.22 19.68 -1.74
CA ARG A 218 16.59 20.48 -0.67
C ARG A 218 15.56 21.51 -1.14
N LYS A 219 15.62 21.92 -2.41
CA LYS A 219 14.59 22.79 -3.01
C LYS A 219 13.36 21.98 -3.41
N LEU A 220 13.58 20.74 -3.87
CA LEU A 220 12.53 19.80 -4.27
C LEU A 220 11.78 19.20 -3.09
N VAL A 221 12.49 18.88 -1.99
CA VAL A 221 11.92 18.35 -0.75
C VAL A 221 12.16 19.38 0.36
N ARG A 222 11.10 20.10 0.72
CA ARG A 222 11.12 21.20 1.68
C ARG A 222 10.71 20.68 3.06
N LEU A 223 11.67 20.63 3.98
CA LEU A 223 11.41 20.28 5.38
C LEU A 223 10.67 21.44 6.07
N GLN A 224 9.57 21.12 6.73
CA GLN A 224 8.76 22.06 7.48
C GLN A 224 9.24 22.16 8.94
N ARG A 225 8.78 23.19 9.65
CA ARG A 225 9.19 23.45 11.04
C ARG A 225 8.70 22.41 12.05
N ASP A 226 7.60 21.75 11.73
CA ASP A 226 6.98 20.69 12.54
C ASP A 226 7.58 19.30 12.26
N GLY A 227 8.57 19.21 11.36
CA GLY A 227 9.21 17.95 10.98
C GLY A 227 8.55 17.23 9.81
N THR A 228 7.42 17.74 9.30
CA THR A 228 6.83 17.25 8.05
C THR A 228 7.62 17.71 6.82
N PHE A 229 7.25 17.27 5.63
CA PHE A 229 7.86 17.74 4.38
C PHE A 229 6.81 18.03 3.32
N GLU A 230 7.15 18.93 2.41
CA GLU A 230 6.40 19.19 1.19
C GLU A 230 7.31 19.03 -0.03
N LEU A 231 6.73 18.55 -1.12
CA LEU A 231 7.38 18.59 -2.42
C LEU A 231 7.13 19.93 -3.11
N ASP A 232 8.13 20.42 -3.83
CA ASP A 232 7.97 21.50 -4.80
C ASP A 232 7.25 20.98 -6.05
N LEU A 233 5.91 21.05 -6.04
CA LEU A 233 5.06 20.41 -7.04
C LEU A 233 5.25 20.96 -8.47
N ASP A 234 5.87 22.13 -8.64
CA ASP A 234 6.20 22.67 -9.97
C ASP A 234 7.16 21.76 -10.76
N TYR A 235 7.86 20.85 -10.08
CA TYR A 235 8.79 19.88 -10.69
C TYR A 235 8.19 18.49 -10.90
N PHE A 236 6.91 18.27 -10.57
CA PHE A 236 6.29 16.95 -10.65
C PHE A 236 4.92 17.01 -11.33
N VAL A 237 4.53 15.90 -11.97
CA VAL A 237 3.24 15.80 -12.68
C VAL A 237 2.26 14.83 -12.02
N HIS A 238 2.68 14.03 -11.04
CA HIS A 238 1.87 12.95 -10.47
C HIS A 238 0.58 13.42 -9.81
N HIS A 239 0.58 14.65 -9.31
CA HIS A 239 -0.59 15.25 -8.67
C HIS A 239 -1.67 15.68 -9.68
N ALA A 240 -1.32 15.84 -10.97
CA ALA A 240 -2.22 16.27 -12.04
C ALA A 240 -2.52 15.14 -13.03
N GLU A 241 -1.50 14.39 -13.45
CA GLU A 241 -1.57 13.35 -14.48
C GLU A 241 -1.59 11.93 -13.90
N GLY A 242 -1.37 11.79 -12.59
CA GLY A 242 -1.11 10.51 -11.94
C GLY A 242 0.36 10.10 -12.04
N ALA A 243 0.80 9.18 -11.18
CA ALA A 243 2.14 8.61 -11.29
C ALA A 243 2.18 7.62 -12.45
N ALA A 244 2.82 7.99 -13.57
CA ALA A 244 3.06 7.07 -14.66
C ALA A 244 4.07 6.00 -14.21
N MET A 245 3.61 4.75 -14.08
CA MET A 245 4.48 3.61 -13.75
C MET A 245 4.47 2.62 -14.90
N THR A 246 5.66 2.29 -15.41
CA THR A 246 5.83 1.18 -16.36
C THR A 246 6.14 -0.06 -15.53
N TRP A 247 5.29 -1.07 -15.57
CA TRP A 247 5.47 -2.32 -14.80
C TRP A 247 6.42 -3.29 -15.52
#